data_AF-A0A2M8P4R4-F1
#
_entry.id   AF-A0A2M8P4R4-F1
#
_cell.length_a   1.000
_cell.length_b   1.000
_cell.length_c   1.000
_cell.angle_alpha   90.00
_cell.angle_beta   90.00
_cell.angle_gamma   90.00
#
_symmetry.space_group_name_H-M   'P 1'
#
loop_
_entity.id
_entity.type
_entity.pdbx_description
1 polymer ?
#
loop_
_entity_poly.entity_id
_entity_poly.type
_entity_poly.pdbx_seq_one_letter_code
_entity_poly.pdbx_strand_id
1 'polypeptide(L)'
;MTDEKNTQPDNMPTDDESVEQAQSIGESTSTDVTGNEALSDADLNIARADAPTSDDADDTPTDDLDIESALASVANLSAIITDTTEMVQVGQAPKSAPKISPPAFYESDFPHPPLLTLARGQMPSVIPALALMAIGAGLTFLLISGAESVNMDMVGVLAVGGICLLFLLIWLASGRWARGALFLALVTATTAGIIAILPQTPLGASGTPLLLCGWGTSVIISGWLSPKKASQGFFGGVLLMVIGITGFLFTGGFLPTEILNIIQQYGLIVVAVAGVVLFIPAIFKRRG
;
A
#
# COMPACT_ATOMS: atom_id res chain seq x y z
N MET A 1 -25.08 11.93 -73.83
CA MET A 1 -24.01 12.93 -73.70
C MET A 1 -23.62 12.95 -72.24
N THR A 2 -22.84 11.96 -71.81
CA THR A 2 -21.35 11.98 -71.77
C THR A 2 -20.86 12.85 -70.61
N ASP A 3 -20.53 12.24 -69.47
CA ASP A 3 -19.14 11.89 -69.16
C ASP A 3 -19.04 11.19 -67.79
N GLU A 4 -18.71 9.90 -67.84
CA GLU A 4 -18.12 9.14 -66.74
C GLU A 4 -16.69 9.60 -66.51
N LYS A 5 -16.32 9.96 -65.28
CA LYS A 5 -14.91 10.07 -64.89
C LYS A 5 -14.58 8.97 -63.89
N ASN A 6 -14.18 7.85 -64.50
CA ASN A 6 -13.55 6.69 -63.90
C ASN A 6 -12.13 7.07 -63.41
N THR A 7 -11.90 7.05 -62.09
CA THR A 7 -10.56 7.09 -61.49
C THR A 7 -10.28 5.73 -60.86
N GLN A 8 -9.58 4.91 -61.62
CA GLN A 8 -8.98 3.65 -61.22
C GLN A 8 -7.66 3.92 -60.44
N PRO A 9 -7.29 3.09 -59.46
CA PRO A 9 -6.19 3.38 -58.53
C PRO A 9 -4.81 3.10 -59.12
N ASP A 10 -3.86 3.97 -58.81
CA ASP A 10 -2.46 3.86 -59.19
C ASP A 10 -1.73 2.98 -58.15
N ASN A 11 -1.64 1.69 -58.47
CA ASN A 11 -0.78 0.73 -57.77
C ASN A 11 0.63 0.83 -58.38
N MET A 12 1.54 1.48 -57.66
CA MET A 12 2.98 1.40 -57.94
C MET A 12 3.63 0.34 -57.03
N PRO A 13 4.25 -0.71 -57.58
CA PRO A 13 5.19 -1.54 -56.86
C PRO A 13 6.59 -0.94 -57.02
N THR A 14 7.15 -0.42 -55.93
CA THR A 14 8.59 -0.22 -55.82
C THR A 14 9.16 -1.33 -54.97
N ASP A 15 9.57 -2.37 -55.67
CA ASP A 15 10.62 -3.29 -55.23
C ASP A 15 11.92 -2.50 -54.98
N ASP A 16 12.77 -3.11 -54.16
CA ASP A 16 14.23 -2.94 -54.16
C ASP A 16 14.81 -1.75 -53.37
N GLU A 17 15.15 -1.99 -52.10
CA GLU A 17 16.56 -1.91 -51.67
C GLU A 17 16.72 -2.55 -50.28
N SER A 18 17.24 -3.76 -50.29
CA SER A 18 17.94 -4.39 -49.17
C SER A 18 19.20 -3.58 -48.84
N VAL A 19 19.15 -2.78 -47.78
CA VAL A 19 20.35 -2.19 -47.18
C VAL A 19 20.79 -3.08 -46.01
N GLU A 20 21.74 -3.97 -46.29
CA GLU A 20 22.66 -4.53 -45.30
C GLU A 20 23.42 -3.38 -44.63
N GLN A 21 23.01 -2.97 -43.44
CA GLN A 21 23.87 -2.20 -42.55
C GLN A 21 24.71 -3.15 -41.71
N ALA A 22 25.88 -3.48 -42.24
CA ALA A 22 27.01 -3.95 -41.47
C ALA A 22 27.40 -2.87 -40.44
N GLN A 23 26.99 -3.04 -39.19
CA GLN A 23 27.47 -2.21 -38.09
C GLN A 23 28.90 -2.65 -37.74
N SER A 24 29.83 -1.95 -38.38
CA SER A 24 31.26 -1.88 -38.10
C SER A 24 31.51 -1.66 -36.61
N ILE A 25 32.32 -2.57 -36.05
CA ILE A 25 33.05 -2.42 -34.80
C ILE A 25 34.09 -1.32 -35.04
N GLY A 26 33.78 -0.08 -34.65
CA GLY A 26 34.74 1.02 -34.51
C GLY A 26 35.04 1.20 -33.01
N GLU A 27 36.23 0.87 -32.56
CA GLU A 27 37.42 1.73 -32.56
C GLU A 27 37.47 2.60 -31.30
N SER A 28 38.29 2.08 -30.38
CA SER A 28 38.87 2.67 -29.19
C SER A 28 39.08 4.18 -29.28
N THR A 29 38.27 4.95 -28.54
CA THR A 29 38.66 6.31 -28.13
C THR A 29 39.17 6.27 -26.70
N SER A 30 40.49 6.11 -26.57
CA SER A 30 41.22 6.38 -25.33
C SER A 30 41.07 7.86 -24.99
N THR A 31 40.20 8.17 -24.03
CA THR A 31 40.16 9.52 -23.46
C THR A 31 41.15 9.55 -22.31
N ASP A 32 42.31 10.10 -22.61
CA ASP A 32 43.31 10.55 -21.65
C ASP A 32 42.63 11.57 -20.69
N VAL A 33 42.30 11.14 -19.47
CA VAL A 33 41.93 12.05 -18.38
C VAL A 33 43.12 12.12 -17.44
N THR A 34 44.01 13.04 -17.79
CA THR A 34 45.10 13.52 -16.95
C THR A 34 44.52 14.45 -15.89
N GLY A 35 44.74 14.12 -14.62
CA GLY A 35 44.90 15.09 -13.54
C GLY A 35 43.63 15.67 -12.91
N ASN A 36 43.22 15.11 -11.77
CA ASN A 36 42.99 15.91 -10.58
C ASN A 36 43.03 15.05 -9.30
N GLU A 37 44.23 14.61 -8.92
CA GLU A 37 44.49 14.18 -7.55
C GLU A 37 44.66 15.45 -6.69
N ALA A 38 43.57 15.82 -6.03
CA ALA A 38 43.59 16.69 -4.86
C ALA A 38 42.62 16.11 -3.83
N LEU A 39 42.93 14.89 -3.37
CA LEU A 39 42.34 14.33 -2.17
C LEU A 39 42.97 15.06 -0.99
N SER A 40 42.20 15.99 -0.44
CA SER A 40 42.41 16.59 0.88
C SER A 40 42.41 15.48 1.92
N ASP A 41 43.58 15.22 2.49
CA ASP A 41 43.77 14.56 3.76
C ASP A 41 42.93 15.30 4.83
N ALA A 42 41.78 14.73 5.16
CA ALA A 42 40.99 15.10 6.32
C ALA A 42 40.81 13.84 7.17
N ASP A 43 41.80 13.66 8.05
CA ASP A 43 41.68 13.10 9.41
C ASP A 43 40.34 12.43 9.75
N LEU A 44 40.28 11.10 9.58
CA LEU A 44 39.41 10.25 10.37
C LEU A 44 40.26 9.23 11.12
N ASN A 45 40.90 9.73 12.17
CA ASN A 45 41.46 8.96 13.27
C ASN A 45 40.30 8.33 14.07
N ILE A 46 39.76 7.20 13.59
CA ILE A 46 38.83 6.37 14.34
C ILE A 46 39.66 5.32 15.08
N ALA A 47 39.64 5.46 16.40
CA ALA A 47 40.27 4.61 17.38
C ALA A 47 40.08 3.12 17.09
N ARG A 48 41.21 2.45 16.93
CA ARG A 48 41.36 0.99 17.03
C ARG A 48 41.07 0.59 18.47
N ALA A 49 39.82 0.20 18.73
CA ALA A 49 39.44 -0.48 19.95
C ALA A 49 39.73 -1.98 19.78
N ASP A 50 40.47 -2.52 20.74
CA ASP A 50 40.81 -3.92 20.87
C ASP A 50 39.59 -4.84 20.74
N ALA A 51 39.76 -5.90 19.96
CA ALA A 51 38.84 -7.02 19.93
C ALA A 51 39.07 -7.88 21.19
N PRO A 52 38.05 -8.12 22.03
CA PRO A 52 38.11 -9.23 22.97
C PRO A 52 37.86 -10.53 22.21
N THR A 53 38.91 -11.35 22.10
CA THR A 53 38.81 -12.79 21.89
C THR A 53 38.06 -13.41 23.05
N SER A 54 36.79 -13.76 22.83
CA SER A 54 36.04 -14.70 23.67
C SER A 54 36.07 -16.07 22.99
N ASP A 55 37.10 -16.84 23.35
CA ASP A 55 37.04 -18.30 23.43
C ASP A 55 36.07 -18.61 24.57
N ASP A 56 34.86 -19.09 24.30
CA ASP A 56 34.07 -19.84 25.28
C ASP A 56 32.87 -20.54 24.61
N ALA A 57 32.82 -21.85 24.86
CA ALA A 57 31.68 -22.76 24.80
C ALA A 57 30.97 -22.96 23.44
N ASP A 58 31.44 -24.02 22.79
CA ASP A 58 30.65 -24.99 22.02
C ASP A 58 29.41 -25.44 22.83
N ASP A 59 28.31 -24.70 22.73
CA ASP A 59 26.99 -25.09 23.24
C ASP A 59 26.04 -25.12 22.03
N THR A 60 26.10 -26.23 21.30
CA THR A 60 25.13 -26.53 20.24
C THR A 60 23.74 -26.57 20.87
N PRO A 61 22.82 -25.64 20.55
CA PRO A 61 21.46 -25.72 21.04
C PRO A 61 20.81 -26.94 20.40
N THR A 62 20.53 -27.95 21.21
CA THR A 62 19.67 -29.07 20.82
C THR A 62 18.26 -28.53 20.64
N ASP A 63 17.94 -28.20 19.39
CA ASP A 63 16.69 -27.63 18.85
C ASP A 63 15.43 -28.53 19.08
N ASP A 64 15.56 -29.60 19.86
CA ASP A 64 14.49 -30.57 20.14
C ASP A 64 13.74 -30.29 21.47
N LEU A 65 14.27 -29.42 22.35
CA LEU A 65 13.67 -29.16 23.67
C LEU A 65 12.56 -28.08 23.66
N ASP A 66 12.51 -27.23 22.64
CA ASP A 66 11.52 -26.13 22.58
C ASP A 66 10.17 -26.55 21.97
N ILE A 67 10.13 -27.66 21.23
CA ILE A 67 8.88 -28.18 20.63
C ILE A 67 7.96 -28.76 21.72
N GLU A 68 8.50 -29.52 22.66
CA GLU A 68 7.72 -30.11 23.76
C GLU A 68 7.28 -29.06 24.78
N SER A 69 8.12 -28.06 25.06
CA SER A 69 7.78 -26.89 25.88
C SER A 69 6.67 -26.05 25.24
N ALA A 70 6.73 -25.82 23.93
CA ALA A 70 5.68 -25.14 23.19
C ALA A 70 4.37 -25.94 23.21
N LEU A 71 4.42 -27.28 23.10
CA LEU A 71 3.23 -28.13 23.16
C LEU A 71 2.60 -28.18 24.56
N ALA A 72 3.43 -28.20 25.61
CA ALA A 72 2.97 -28.12 27.00
C ALA A 72 2.32 -26.75 27.32
N SER A 73 2.88 -25.65 26.78
CA SER A 73 2.31 -24.31 26.85
C SER A 73 0.92 -24.23 26.19
N VAL A 74 0.76 -24.82 25.00
CA VAL A 74 -0.54 -24.86 24.28
C VAL A 74 -1.56 -25.75 25.01
N ALA A 75 -1.14 -26.87 25.59
CA ALA A 75 -2.02 -27.72 26.40
C ALA A 75 -2.49 -27.01 27.69
N ASN A 76 -1.61 -26.28 28.36
CA ASN A 76 -1.95 -25.54 29.58
C ASN A 76 -2.88 -24.33 29.29
N LEU A 77 -2.74 -23.70 28.12
CA LEU A 77 -3.64 -22.64 27.67
C LEU A 77 -5.07 -23.17 27.38
N SER A 78 -5.19 -24.40 26.87
CA SER A 78 -6.50 -25.06 26.67
C SER A 78 -7.18 -25.44 27.99
N ALA A 79 -6.41 -25.78 29.03
CA ALA A 79 -6.95 -26.07 30.36
C ALA A 79 -7.48 -24.80 31.04
N ILE A 80 -6.75 -23.68 30.94
CA ILE A 80 -7.16 -22.39 31.52
C ILE A 80 -8.49 -21.89 30.92
N ILE A 81 -8.70 -22.05 29.61
CA ILE A 81 -9.95 -21.62 28.94
C ILE A 81 -11.15 -22.47 29.38
N THR A 82 -10.92 -23.74 29.73
CA THR A 82 -12.00 -24.65 30.17
C THR A 82 -12.42 -24.34 31.61
N ASP A 83 -11.46 -24.04 32.50
CA ASP A 83 -11.74 -23.63 33.89
C ASP A 83 -12.38 -22.24 33.99
N THR A 84 -12.11 -21.32 33.06
CA THR A 84 -12.78 -20.00 33.08
C THR A 84 -14.25 -20.07 32.66
N THR A 85 -14.66 -21.12 31.95
CA THR A 85 -16.07 -21.28 31.54
C THR A 85 -16.97 -21.87 32.63
N GLU A 86 -16.42 -22.60 33.60
CA GLU A 86 -17.21 -23.17 34.70
C GLU A 86 -17.32 -22.25 35.93
N MET A 87 -16.38 -21.31 36.12
CA MET A 87 -16.45 -20.35 37.25
C MET A 87 -17.45 -19.20 37.06
N VAL A 88 -18.10 -19.06 35.90
CA VAL A 88 -19.12 -18.02 35.67
C VAL A 88 -20.54 -18.51 35.99
N GLN A 89 -20.74 -19.79 36.35
CA GLN A 89 -22.08 -20.34 36.50
C GLN A 89 -22.38 -21.02 37.84
N VAL A 90 -21.75 -20.66 38.95
CA VAL A 90 -22.29 -20.98 40.29
C VAL A 90 -21.89 -19.90 41.30
N GLY A 91 -22.87 -19.14 41.83
CA GLY A 91 -22.60 -18.34 43.03
C GLY A 91 -23.53 -17.17 43.32
N GLN A 92 -24.76 -17.46 43.76
CA GLN A 92 -25.53 -16.66 44.72
C GLN A 92 -25.99 -15.25 44.30
N ALA A 93 -27.29 -15.10 44.08
CA ALA A 93 -27.97 -13.82 44.20
C ALA A 93 -27.81 -13.27 45.64
N PRO A 94 -27.10 -12.14 45.85
CA PRO A 94 -27.05 -11.53 47.16
C PRO A 94 -28.44 -11.00 47.51
N LYS A 95 -28.99 -11.52 48.61
CA LYS A 95 -30.16 -10.98 49.30
C LYS A 95 -29.85 -9.52 49.67
N SER A 96 -30.57 -8.59 49.04
CA SER A 96 -30.84 -7.25 49.57
C SER A 96 -29.62 -6.32 49.69
N ALA A 97 -28.86 -6.11 48.61
CA ALA A 97 -28.11 -4.86 48.49
C ALA A 97 -29.12 -3.70 48.31
N PRO A 98 -28.92 -2.53 48.94
CA PRO A 98 -29.78 -1.36 48.75
C PRO A 98 -29.85 -1.05 47.25
N LYS A 99 -31.04 -0.70 46.75
CA LYS A 99 -31.26 -0.17 45.39
C LYS A 99 -30.45 1.11 45.25
N ILE A 100 -29.16 0.99 44.97
CA ILE A 100 -28.38 2.02 44.33
C ILE A 100 -28.99 2.07 42.93
N SER A 101 -29.91 3.01 42.71
CA SER A 101 -30.31 3.36 41.36
C SER A 101 -29.00 3.58 40.60
N PRO A 102 -28.64 2.73 39.62
CA PRO A 102 -27.41 2.94 38.88
C PRO A 102 -27.46 4.38 38.39
N PRO A 103 -26.38 5.18 38.58
CA PRO A 103 -26.35 6.53 38.04
C PRO A 103 -26.77 6.41 36.59
N ALA A 104 -27.75 7.21 36.15
CA ALA A 104 -28.31 7.15 34.81
C ALA A 104 -27.14 6.95 33.85
N PHE A 105 -27.01 5.71 33.35
CA PHE A 105 -26.00 5.42 32.36
C PHE A 105 -26.39 6.36 31.25
N TYR A 106 -25.54 7.34 30.97
CA TYR A 106 -25.61 8.06 29.72
C TYR A 106 -25.39 6.97 28.67
N GLU A 107 -26.48 6.32 28.27
CA GLU A 107 -26.57 5.51 27.07
C GLU A 107 -26.19 6.50 25.99
N SER A 108 -24.90 6.48 25.71
CA SER A 108 -24.26 7.26 24.69
C SER A 108 -25.01 6.87 23.42
N ASP A 109 -25.91 7.73 22.96
CA ASP A 109 -26.68 7.62 21.70
C ASP A 109 -25.77 7.49 20.46
N PHE A 110 -24.45 7.40 20.67
CA PHE A 110 -23.51 6.97 19.67
C PHE A 110 -23.80 5.53 19.31
N PRO A 111 -24.12 5.20 18.05
CA PRO A 111 -24.27 3.83 17.63
C PRO A 111 -22.96 3.08 17.87
N HIS A 112 -22.90 2.28 18.93
CA HIS A 112 -21.77 1.39 19.18
C HIS A 112 -21.87 0.25 18.16
N PRO A 113 -20.76 -0.13 17.51
CA PRO A 113 -20.76 -1.35 16.72
C PRO A 113 -21.21 -2.49 17.63
N PRO A 114 -22.07 -3.41 17.16
CA PRO A 114 -22.43 -4.56 17.96
C PRO A 114 -21.13 -5.25 18.37
N LEU A 115 -20.94 -5.47 19.67
CA LEU A 115 -19.82 -6.24 20.16
C LEU A 115 -19.88 -7.57 19.40
N LEU A 116 -18.88 -7.80 18.55
CA LEU A 116 -18.78 -9.01 17.75
C LEU A 116 -18.55 -10.16 18.73
N THR A 117 -19.65 -10.73 19.23
CA THR A 117 -19.61 -12.04 19.86
C THR A 117 -19.39 -13.01 18.72
N LEU A 118 -18.12 -13.24 18.40
CA LEU A 118 -17.69 -14.24 17.43
C LEU A 118 -18.19 -15.60 17.92
N ALA A 119 -19.38 -15.99 17.48
CA ALA A 119 -19.80 -17.37 17.65
C ALA A 119 -18.82 -18.23 16.83
N ARG A 120 -18.23 -19.25 17.48
CA ARG A 120 -17.35 -20.22 16.81
C ARG A 120 -18.06 -20.73 15.55
N GLY A 121 -17.44 -20.55 14.38
CA GLY A 121 -17.98 -20.99 13.09
C GLY A 121 -18.69 -19.92 12.24
N GLN A 122 -18.65 -18.63 12.63
CA GLN A 122 -19.16 -17.58 11.75
C GLN A 122 -18.26 -17.39 10.52
N MET A 123 -18.88 -17.39 9.33
CA MET A 123 -18.28 -17.11 8.01
C MET A 123 -17.21 -15.99 8.01
N PRO A 124 -17.37 -14.86 8.75
CA PRO A 124 -16.35 -13.81 8.84
C PRO A 124 -14.93 -14.26 9.19
N SER A 125 -14.75 -15.32 10.00
CA SER A 125 -13.42 -15.79 10.41
C SER A 125 -12.81 -16.79 9.43
N VAL A 126 -13.63 -17.50 8.66
CA VAL A 126 -13.19 -18.55 7.75
C VAL A 126 -12.55 -17.96 6.50
N ILE A 127 -13.09 -16.84 6.02
CA ILE A 127 -12.68 -16.23 4.76
C ILE A 127 -11.23 -15.69 4.80
N PRO A 128 -10.79 -14.92 5.82
CA PRO A 128 -9.40 -14.49 5.93
C PRO A 128 -8.43 -15.67 6.06
N ALA A 129 -8.82 -16.72 6.82
CA ALA A 129 -8.01 -17.90 7.01
C ALA A 129 -7.81 -18.69 5.71
N LEU A 130 -8.88 -18.88 4.92
CA LEU A 130 -8.81 -19.52 3.60
C LEU A 130 -7.94 -18.74 2.62
N ALA A 131 -8.03 -17.41 2.65
CA ALA A 131 -7.17 -16.58 1.81
C ALA A 131 -5.70 -16.69 2.19
N LEU A 132 -5.39 -16.67 3.49
CA LEU A 132 -4.02 -16.85 3.99
C LEU A 132 -3.47 -18.24 3.62
N MET A 133 -4.31 -19.28 3.69
CA MET A 133 -3.96 -20.63 3.26
C MET A 133 -3.69 -20.71 1.75
N ALA A 134 -4.53 -20.07 0.92
CA ALA A 134 -4.34 -20.02 -0.53
C ALA A 134 -3.06 -19.25 -0.91
N ILE A 135 -2.78 -18.14 -0.24
CA ILE A 135 -1.53 -17.37 -0.43
C ILE A 135 -0.33 -18.24 -0.04
N GLY A 136 -0.37 -18.89 1.14
CA GLY A 136 0.69 -19.78 1.59
C GLY A 136 0.95 -20.93 0.62
N ALA A 137 -0.12 -21.61 0.18
CA ALA A 137 -0.02 -22.70 -0.80
C ALA A 137 0.54 -22.22 -2.14
N GLY A 138 0.14 -21.03 -2.62
CA GLY A 138 0.70 -20.43 -3.84
C GLY A 138 2.19 -20.12 -3.71
N LEU A 139 2.62 -19.61 -2.55
CA LEU A 139 4.03 -19.33 -2.25
C LEU A 139 4.86 -20.61 -2.19
N THR A 140 4.35 -21.65 -1.53
CA THR A 140 4.97 -22.98 -1.49
C THR A 140 5.10 -23.59 -2.88
N PHE A 141 4.05 -23.49 -3.71
CA PHE A 141 4.08 -23.98 -5.08
C PHE A 141 5.13 -23.25 -5.92
N LEU A 142 5.21 -21.92 -5.83
CA LEU A 142 6.24 -21.11 -6.49
C LEU A 142 7.65 -21.55 -6.09
N LEU A 143 7.90 -21.74 -4.80
CA LEU A 143 9.21 -22.17 -4.28
C LEU A 143 9.58 -23.58 -4.75
N ILE A 144 8.63 -24.51 -4.78
CA ILE A 144 8.87 -25.91 -5.19
C ILE A 144 9.04 -26.04 -6.71
N SER A 145 8.36 -25.20 -7.49
CA SER A 145 8.37 -25.29 -8.96
C SER A 145 9.74 -25.05 -9.62
N GLY A 146 10.77 -24.72 -8.85
CA GLY A 146 12.15 -24.73 -9.32
C GLY A 146 12.45 -23.65 -10.36
N ALA A 147 11.69 -22.55 -10.38
CA ALA A 147 12.05 -21.37 -11.16
C ALA A 147 13.45 -20.92 -10.71
N GLU A 148 14.44 -21.04 -11.60
CA GLU A 148 15.90 -20.94 -11.35
C GLU A 148 16.37 -19.64 -10.67
N SER A 149 15.49 -18.69 -10.46
CA SER A 149 15.67 -17.62 -9.48
C SER A 149 14.31 -17.16 -9.00
N VAL A 150 14.13 -17.09 -7.68
CA VAL A 150 12.93 -16.45 -7.11
C VAL A 150 13.01 -14.97 -7.46
N ASN A 151 12.18 -14.56 -8.41
CA ASN A 151 12.06 -13.14 -8.73
C ASN A 151 11.44 -12.42 -7.53
N MET A 152 12.25 -11.62 -6.82
CA MET A 152 11.83 -10.87 -5.64
C MET A 152 10.64 -9.94 -5.93
N ASP A 153 10.51 -9.47 -7.18
CA ASP A 153 9.38 -8.65 -7.60
C ASP A 153 8.07 -9.46 -7.55
N MET A 154 8.07 -10.73 -7.97
CA MET A 154 6.89 -11.59 -7.88
C MET A 154 6.50 -11.85 -6.42
N VAL A 155 7.48 -12.06 -5.53
CA VAL A 155 7.23 -12.24 -4.10
C VAL A 155 6.62 -10.98 -3.50
N GLY A 156 7.14 -9.80 -3.86
CA GLY A 156 6.59 -8.50 -3.45
C GLY A 156 5.15 -8.31 -3.91
N VAL A 157 4.87 -8.58 -5.19
CA VAL A 157 3.50 -8.50 -5.75
C VAL A 157 2.56 -9.47 -5.04
N LEU A 158 3.00 -10.71 -4.78
CA LEU A 158 2.20 -11.71 -4.09
C LEU A 158 1.91 -11.30 -2.64
N ALA A 159 2.92 -10.80 -1.92
CA ALA A 159 2.77 -10.34 -0.53
C ALA A 159 1.80 -9.15 -0.43
N VAL A 160 2.00 -8.13 -1.26
CA VAL A 160 1.15 -6.93 -1.27
C VAL A 160 -0.26 -7.24 -1.78
N GLY A 161 -0.38 -8.08 -2.81
CA GLY A 161 -1.66 -8.59 -3.30
C GLY A 161 -2.41 -9.38 -2.23
N GLY A 162 -1.70 -10.21 -1.47
CA GLY A 162 -2.24 -10.95 -0.33
C GLY A 162 -2.77 -10.05 0.78
N ILE A 163 -2.01 -9.02 1.16
CA ILE A 163 -2.43 -8.00 2.16
C ILE A 163 -3.67 -7.24 1.67
N CYS A 164 -3.67 -6.83 0.40
CA CYS A 164 -4.82 -6.15 -0.20
C CYS A 164 -6.08 -7.03 -0.17
N LEU A 165 -5.93 -8.30 -0.56
CA LEU A 165 -7.02 -9.27 -0.57
C LEU A 165 -7.52 -9.56 0.84
N LEU A 166 -6.62 -9.66 1.82
CA LEU A 166 -6.96 -9.80 3.24
C LEU A 166 -7.84 -8.63 3.72
N PHE A 167 -7.43 -7.38 3.49
CA PHE A 167 -8.21 -6.21 3.88
C PHE A 167 -9.56 -6.14 3.17
N LEU A 168 -9.60 -6.50 1.88
CA LEU A 168 -10.84 -6.57 1.11
C LEU A 168 -11.81 -7.61 1.69
N LEU A 169 -11.30 -8.77 2.08
CA LEU A 169 -12.08 -9.83 2.70
C LEU A 169 -12.57 -9.46 4.10
N ILE A 170 -11.74 -8.80 4.90
CA ILE A 170 -12.15 -8.24 6.21
C ILE A 170 -13.29 -7.25 6.03
N TRP A 171 -13.22 -6.40 5.00
CA TRP A 171 -14.30 -5.50 4.66
C TRP A 171 -15.56 -6.24 4.20
N LEU A 172 -15.43 -7.26 3.36
CA LEU A 172 -16.56 -8.08 2.91
C LEU A 172 -17.27 -8.78 4.08
N ALA A 173 -16.48 -9.32 5.01
CA ALA A 173 -16.92 -10.04 6.20
C ALA A 173 -17.60 -9.13 7.25
N SER A 174 -17.03 -7.96 7.49
CA SER A 174 -17.55 -6.96 8.45
C SER A 174 -18.63 -6.07 7.84
N GLY A 175 -18.82 -6.16 6.52
CA GLY A 175 -19.69 -5.32 5.72
C GLY A 175 -19.38 -3.83 5.89
N ARG A 176 -20.45 -3.02 6.00
CA ARG A 176 -20.41 -1.55 5.99
C ARG A 176 -19.68 -0.90 7.18
N TRP A 177 -19.24 -1.67 8.18
CA TRP A 177 -18.65 -1.15 9.42
C TRP A 177 -17.12 -1.04 9.35
N ALA A 178 -16.45 -1.84 8.54
CA ALA A 178 -14.99 -1.83 8.41
C ALA A 178 -14.48 -0.87 7.32
N ARG A 179 -14.90 0.40 7.35
CA ARG A 179 -14.52 1.40 6.31
C ARG A 179 -13.01 1.56 6.17
N GLY A 180 -12.29 1.49 7.29
CA GLY A 180 -10.84 1.55 7.32
C GLY A 180 -10.19 0.40 6.52
N ALA A 181 -10.77 -0.81 6.57
CA ALA A 181 -10.24 -1.96 5.85
C ALA A 181 -10.37 -1.78 4.32
N LEU A 182 -11.53 -1.36 3.81
CA LEU A 182 -11.67 -1.08 2.37
C LEU A 182 -10.75 0.05 1.92
N PHE A 183 -10.64 1.11 2.73
CA PHE A 183 -9.73 2.21 2.40
C PHE A 183 -8.28 1.73 2.32
N LEU A 184 -7.81 0.95 3.30
CA LEU A 184 -6.47 0.36 3.27
C LEU A 184 -6.28 -0.58 2.08
N ALA A 185 -7.26 -1.43 1.76
CA ALA A 185 -7.21 -2.30 0.60
C ALA A 185 -7.00 -1.49 -0.70
N LEU A 186 -7.81 -0.45 -0.93
CA LEU A 186 -7.72 0.39 -2.12
C LEU A 186 -6.43 1.21 -2.18
N VAL A 187 -5.99 1.81 -1.06
CA VAL A 187 -4.73 2.57 -1.02
C VAL A 187 -3.55 1.64 -1.28
N THR A 188 -3.54 0.46 -0.69
CA THR A 188 -2.48 -0.53 -0.90
C THR A 188 -2.48 -1.02 -2.34
N ALA A 189 -3.64 -1.38 -2.90
CA ALA A 189 -3.79 -1.81 -4.28
C ALA A 189 -3.32 -0.75 -5.28
N THR A 190 -3.78 0.50 -5.11
CA THR A 190 -3.43 1.60 -6.02
C THR A 190 -1.95 1.96 -5.91
N THR A 191 -1.40 2.04 -4.69
CA THR A 191 0.02 2.31 -4.46
C THR A 191 0.89 1.21 -5.09
N ALA A 192 0.57 -0.05 -4.82
CA ALA A 192 1.30 -1.19 -5.36
C ALA A 192 1.21 -1.25 -6.89
N GLY A 193 0.01 -1.06 -7.46
CA GLY A 193 -0.20 -1.05 -8.90
C GLY A 193 0.57 0.08 -9.59
N ILE A 194 0.57 1.29 -9.02
CA ILE A 194 1.33 2.42 -9.57
C ILE A 194 2.83 2.15 -9.49
N ILE A 195 3.34 1.65 -8.35
CA ILE A 195 4.76 1.30 -8.19
C ILE A 195 5.18 0.18 -9.15
N ALA A 196 4.31 -0.80 -9.40
CA ALA A 196 4.59 -1.89 -10.34
C ALA A 196 4.63 -1.42 -11.80
N ILE A 197 3.79 -0.45 -12.17
CA ILE A 197 3.68 0.07 -13.55
C ILE A 197 4.74 1.15 -13.82
N LEU A 198 5.12 1.97 -12.84
CA LEU A 198 6.02 3.11 -13.05
C LEU A 198 7.33 2.76 -13.77
N PRO A 199 8.06 1.69 -13.38
CA PRO A 199 9.30 1.27 -14.04
C PRO A 199 9.12 0.81 -15.49
N GLN A 200 7.90 0.40 -15.86
CA GLN A 200 7.55 -0.05 -17.21
C GLN A 200 7.20 1.12 -18.14
N THR A 201 7.07 2.33 -17.59
CA THR A 201 6.70 3.53 -18.34
C THR A 201 7.90 4.47 -18.49
N PRO A 202 7.99 5.24 -19.60
CA PRO A 202 9.07 6.21 -19.79
C PRO A 202 9.05 7.37 -18.78
N LEU A 203 7.96 7.50 -18.02
CA LEU A 203 7.81 8.52 -16.98
C LEU A 203 8.77 8.30 -15.81
N GLY A 204 9.03 7.04 -15.43
CA GLY A 204 9.87 6.70 -14.28
C GLY A 204 9.50 7.51 -13.01
N ALA A 205 10.50 8.15 -12.40
CA ALA A 205 10.31 8.95 -11.18
C ALA A 205 9.39 10.19 -11.36
N SER A 206 9.25 10.71 -12.58
CA SER A 206 8.34 11.83 -12.86
C SER A 206 6.86 11.44 -12.69
N GLY A 207 6.56 10.14 -12.70
CA GLY A 207 5.22 9.59 -12.47
C GLY A 207 4.79 9.55 -10.99
N THR A 208 5.65 9.90 -10.03
CA THR A 208 5.32 9.87 -8.60
C THR A 208 4.05 10.64 -8.20
N PRO A 209 3.63 11.75 -8.84
CA PRO A 209 2.36 12.41 -8.52
C PRO A 209 1.12 11.54 -8.78
N LEU A 210 1.22 10.49 -9.61
CA LEU A 210 0.14 9.52 -9.81
C LEU A 210 -0.24 8.81 -8.50
N LEU A 211 0.69 8.67 -7.54
CA LEU A 211 0.38 8.11 -6.22
C LEU A 211 -0.67 8.94 -5.48
N LEU A 212 -0.59 10.28 -5.56
CA LEU A 212 -1.60 11.16 -4.98
C LEU A 212 -2.96 10.98 -5.67
N CYS A 213 -2.98 10.80 -6.99
CA CYS A 213 -4.20 10.45 -7.72
C CYS A 213 -4.80 9.11 -7.26
N GLY A 214 -3.97 8.09 -7.08
CA GLY A 214 -4.38 6.77 -6.58
C GLY A 214 -4.99 6.85 -5.18
N TRP A 215 -4.39 7.62 -4.29
CA TRP A 215 -4.91 7.86 -2.94
C TRP A 215 -6.22 8.65 -2.98
N GLY A 216 -6.30 9.71 -3.79
CA GLY A 216 -7.54 10.48 -3.99
C GLY A 216 -8.68 9.60 -4.48
N THR A 217 -8.41 8.75 -5.47
CA THR A 217 -9.37 7.78 -6.03
C THR A 217 -9.82 6.78 -4.95
N SER A 218 -8.91 6.29 -4.13
CA SER A 218 -9.21 5.39 -3.01
C SER A 218 -10.13 6.04 -1.97
N VAL A 219 -9.90 7.32 -1.65
CA VAL A 219 -10.79 8.10 -0.77
C VAL A 219 -12.17 8.27 -1.40
N ILE A 220 -12.26 8.61 -2.69
CA ILE A 220 -13.53 8.81 -3.40
C ILE A 220 -14.34 7.52 -3.41
N ILE A 221 -13.74 6.40 -3.82
CA ILE A 221 -14.42 5.09 -3.89
C ILE A 221 -14.85 4.65 -2.48
N SER A 222 -13.98 4.77 -1.47
CA SER A 222 -14.32 4.41 -0.09
C SER A 222 -15.45 5.27 0.49
N GLY A 223 -15.44 6.56 0.18
CA GLY A 223 -16.51 7.49 0.55
C GLY A 223 -17.83 7.17 -0.16
N TRP A 224 -17.78 6.78 -1.44
CA TRP A 224 -18.96 6.48 -2.25
C TRP A 224 -19.66 5.18 -1.81
N LEU A 225 -18.90 4.16 -1.44
CA LEU A 225 -19.43 2.89 -0.91
C LEU A 225 -19.91 3.00 0.56
N SER A 226 -19.69 4.15 1.21
CA SER A 226 -20.09 4.35 2.60
C SER A 226 -21.55 4.83 2.74
N PRO A 227 -22.37 4.25 3.64
CA PRO A 227 -23.81 4.50 3.72
C PRO A 227 -24.20 5.90 4.21
N LYS A 228 -23.32 6.57 4.97
CA LYS A 228 -23.47 8.01 5.25
C LYS A 228 -22.57 8.73 4.27
N LYS A 229 -23.17 9.52 3.36
CA LYS A 229 -22.44 10.46 2.49
C LYS A 229 -21.63 11.41 3.37
N ALA A 230 -20.40 11.02 3.69
CA ALA A 230 -19.42 11.89 4.29
C ALA A 230 -18.93 12.82 3.17
N SER A 231 -19.68 13.89 2.91
CA SER A 231 -19.35 14.87 1.86
C SER A 231 -17.92 15.40 1.99
N GLN A 232 -17.39 15.42 3.22
CA GLN A 232 -16.00 15.78 3.52
C GLN A 232 -14.98 14.83 2.90
N GLY A 233 -15.23 13.52 2.92
CA GLY A 233 -14.30 12.54 2.35
C GLY A 233 -14.22 12.67 0.83
N PHE A 234 -15.37 12.83 0.16
CA PHE A 234 -15.42 13.03 -1.28
C PHE A 234 -14.60 14.26 -1.72
N PHE A 235 -14.80 15.40 -1.03
CA PHE A 235 -14.07 16.62 -1.35
C PHE A 235 -12.55 16.48 -1.14
N GLY A 236 -12.13 15.84 -0.05
CA GLY A 236 -10.71 15.55 0.18
C GLY A 236 -10.10 14.64 -0.89
N GLY A 237 -10.85 13.64 -1.36
CA GLY A 237 -10.41 12.74 -2.43
C GLY A 237 -10.29 13.46 -3.79
N VAL A 238 -11.26 14.30 -4.15
CA VAL A 238 -11.21 15.13 -5.37
C VAL A 238 -10.02 16.09 -5.32
N LEU A 239 -9.79 16.72 -4.16
CA LEU A 239 -8.63 17.59 -3.99
C LEU A 239 -7.31 16.85 -4.23
N LEU A 240 -7.12 15.69 -3.58
CA LEU A 240 -5.91 14.88 -3.78
C LEU A 240 -5.73 14.49 -5.24
N MET A 241 -6.82 14.17 -5.94
CA MET A 241 -6.80 13.87 -7.37
C MET A 241 -6.36 15.08 -8.20
N VAL A 242 -6.90 16.28 -7.93
CA VAL A 242 -6.51 17.52 -8.63
C VAL A 242 -5.04 17.86 -8.37
N ILE A 243 -4.57 17.71 -7.13
CA ILE A 243 -3.16 17.92 -6.76
C ILE A 243 -2.27 16.93 -7.52
N GLY A 244 -2.62 15.65 -7.53
CA GLY A 244 -1.86 14.63 -8.25
C GLY A 244 -1.82 14.86 -9.76
N ILE A 245 -2.95 15.22 -10.39
CA ILE A 245 -3.03 15.55 -11.82
C ILE A 245 -2.18 16.78 -12.13
N THR A 246 -2.30 17.84 -11.32
CA THR A 246 -1.53 19.07 -11.51
C THR A 246 -0.04 18.81 -11.35
N GLY A 247 0.35 18.03 -10.33
CA GLY A 247 1.73 17.60 -10.14
C GLY A 247 2.25 16.77 -11.30
N PHE A 248 1.43 15.86 -11.84
CA PHE A 248 1.79 15.05 -13.00
C PHE A 248 1.99 15.90 -14.27
N LEU A 249 1.14 16.90 -14.52
CA LEU A 249 1.32 17.83 -15.63
C LEU A 249 2.60 18.64 -15.51
N PHE A 250 2.98 18.98 -14.27
CA PHE A 250 4.21 19.71 -13.97
C PHE A 250 5.46 18.84 -14.18
N THR A 251 5.49 17.63 -13.61
CA THR A 251 6.64 16.73 -13.71
C THR A 251 6.78 16.10 -15.10
N GLY A 252 5.67 15.91 -15.81
CA GLY A 252 5.65 15.37 -17.17
C GLY A 252 6.07 16.36 -18.26
N GLY A 253 6.33 17.63 -17.92
CA GLY A 253 6.76 18.64 -18.89
C GLY A 253 5.68 19.06 -19.88
N PHE A 254 4.40 18.84 -19.55
CA PHE A 254 3.27 19.20 -20.41
C PHE A 254 2.94 20.71 -20.36
N LEU A 255 3.53 21.45 -19.43
CA LEU A 255 3.30 22.88 -19.25
C LEU A 255 4.37 23.72 -19.98
N PRO A 256 3.96 24.75 -20.75
CA PRO A 256 4.86 25.74 -21.30
C PRO A 256 5.73 26.42 -20.23
N THR A 257 6.96 26.80 -20.58
CA THR A 257 7.93 27.42 -19.67
C THR A 257 7.46 28.76 -19.11
N GLU A 258 6.60 29.48 -19.83
CA GLU A 258 6.00 30.73 -19.37
C GLU A 258 5.07 30.49 -18.17
N ILE A 259 4.27 29.42 -18.21
CA ILE A 259 3.37 29.06 -17.10
C ILE A 259 4.18 28.59 -15.89
N LEU A 260 5.25 27.83 -16.14
CA LEU A 260 6.19 27.38 -15.10
C LEU A 260 6.78 28.57 -14.32
N ASN A 261 7.23 29.63 -15.01
CA ASN A 261 7.78 30.82 -14.37
C ASN A 261 6.74 31.55 -13.49
N ILE A 262 5.49 31.66 -13.96
CA ILE A 262 4.39 32.24 -13.17
C ILE A 262 4.11 31.40 -11.92
N ILE A 263 4.04 30.07 -12.07
CA ILE A 263 3.83 29.17 -10.93
C ILE A 263 5.00 29.21 -9.96
N GLN A 264 6.24 29.33 -10.41
CA GLN A 264 7.39 29.43 -9.51
C GLN A 264 7.35 30.73 -8.70
N GLN A 265 6.88 31.83 -9.31
CA GLN A 265 6.76 33.13 -8.64
C GLN A 265 5.57 33.20 -7.68
N TYR A 266 4.41 32.63 -8.04
CA TYR A 266 3.15 32.79 -7.29
C TYR A 266 2.57 31.50 -6.70
N GLY A 267 3.15 30.34 -7.00
CA GLY A 267 2.59 29.03 -6.69
C GLY A 267 2.43 28.82 -5.19
N LEU A 268 3.38 29.27 -4.38
CA LEU A 268 3.29 29.19 -2.92
C LEU A 268 2.11 29.99 -2.38
N ILE A 269 1.83 31.17 -2.96
CA ILE A 269 0.67 32.00 -2.60
C ILE A 269 -0.64 31.29 -2.99
N VAL A 270 -0.71 30.73 -4.20
CA VAL A 270 -1.91 30.00 -4.67
C VAL A 270 -2.18 28.78 -3.79
N VAL A 271 -1.14 28.01 -3.44
CA VAL A 271 -1.26 26.85 -2.54
C VAL A 271 -1.70 27.27 -1.14
N ALA A 272 -1.14 28.37 -0.60
CA ALA A 272 -1.53 28.90 0.70
C ALA A 272 -3.00 29.34 0.71
N VAL A 273 -3.44 30.10 -0.31
CA VAL A 273 -4.83 30.56 -0.44
C VAL A 273 -5.78 29.38 -0.62
N ALA A 274 -5.44 28.43 -1.49
CA ALA A 274 -6.22 27.21 -1.69
C ALA A 274 -6.36 26.43 -0.39
N GLY A 275 -5.25 26.23 0.35
CA GLY A 275 -5.24 25.58 1.65
C GLY A 275 -6.16 26.28 2.67
N VAL A 276 -6.08 27.60 2.78
CA VAL A 276 -6.96 28.38 3.68
C VAL A 276 -8.43 28.20 3.30
N VAL A 277 -8.77 28.39 2.02
CA VAL A 277 -10.14 28.23 1.51
C VAL A 277 -10.68 26.82 1.79
N LEU A 278 -9.82 25.81 1.72
CA LEU A 278 -10.18 24.43 1.98
C LEU A 278 -10.41 24.12 3.47
N PHE A 279 -9.63 24.75 4.35
CA PHE A 279 -9.74 24.55 5.80
C PHE A 279 -10.89 25.35 6.43
N ILE A 280 -11.35 26.44 5.81
CA ILE A 280 -12.49 27.25 6.27
C ILE A 280 -13.71 26.37 6.62
N PRO A 281 -14.28 25.55 5.73
CA PRO A 281 -15.46 24.76 6.05
C PRO A 281 -15.21 23.73 7.16
N ALA A 282 -13.99 23.24 7.32
CA ALA A 282 -13.63 22.33 8.42
C ALA A 282 -13.65 23.03 9.78
N ILE A 283 -13.22 24.30 9.84
CA ILE A 283 -13.20 25.09 11.07
C ILE A 283 -14.61 25.54 11.46
N PHE A 284 -15.41 26.03 10.52
CA PHE A 284 -16.75 26.56 10.81
C PHE A 284 -17.79 25.47 11.16
N LYS A 285 -17.63 24.25 10.64
CA LYS A 285 -18.58 23.15 10.92
C LYS A 285 -18.48 22.60 12.35
N ARG A 286 -17.43 22.92 13.13
CA ARG A 286 -17.28 22.46 14.52
C ARG A 286 -18.12 23.22 15.56
N ARG A 287 -18.86 24.27 15.16
CA ARG A 287 -19.57 25.18 16.08
C ARG A 287 -21.11 25.12 16.02
N GLY A 288 -21.69 24.15 15.33
CA GLY A 288 -23.14 23.91 15.30
C GLY A 288 -23.44 22.46 15.60
#